data_AF-A0A1I7GVX3-F1
#
_entry.id   AF-A0A1I7GVX3-F1
#
_cell.length_a   1.000
_cell.length_b   1.000
_cell.length_c   1.000
_cell.angle_alpha   90.00
_cell.angle_beta   90.00
_cell.angle_gamma   90.00
#
_symmetry.space_group_name_H-M   'P 1'
#
loop_
_entity.id
_entity.type
_entity.pdbx_description
1 polymer ?
#
loop_
_entity_poly.entity_id
_entity_poly.type
_entity_poly.pdbx_seq_one_letter_code
_entity_poly.pdbx_strand_id
1 'polypeptide(L)'
;MKYSNIGKILKKIAFIPIIVGLLFFIEIFLPYKEIQNHVVSKNVKTRGRFDNTTYTINFKEINDQFTEEIYNILQPGDQVLLYTTYFNKQIEEIYIDKDKTLYKNDTGENYAMLLFAIVFILSGVIALNKRNLRKKQIFLISFMTLLSIIMGLKIIL
;
A
#
# COMPACT_ATOMS: atom_id res chain seq x y z
N MET A 1 -7.74 36.11 16.28
CA MET A 1 -7.03 35.67 15.06
C MET A 1 -7.98 34.83 14.21
N LYS A 2 -8.64 35.45 13.20
CA LYS A 2 -9.58 34.75 12.30
C LYS A 2 -8.78 33.76 11.46
N TYR A 3 -8.99 32.45 11.66
CA TYR A 3 -8.50 31.45 10.70
C TYR A 3 -9.09 31.79 9.34
N SER A 4 -8.25 32.18 8.37
CA SER A 4 -8.68 32.38 6.98
C SER A 4 -9.31 31.08 6.48
N ASN A 5 -10.21 31.15 5.49
CA ASN A 5 -10.91 29.98 4.95
C ASN A 5 -9.97 28.81 4.58
N ILE A 6 -8.72 29.12 4.23
CA ILE A 6 -7.63 28.16 3.98
C ILE A 6 -7.31 27.30 5.21
N GLY A 7 -7.25 27.87 6.41
CA GLY A 7 -6.99 27.12 7.65
C GLY A 7 -8.12 26.14 8.03
N LYS A 8 -9.37 26.41 7.61
CA LYS A 8 -10.49 25.48 7.78
C LYS A 8 -10.43 24.33 6.77
N ILE A 9 -10.02 24.61 5.54
CA ILE A 9 -9.86 23.62 4.47
C ILE A 9 -8.69 22.68 4.78
N LEU A 10 -7.53 23.22 5.18
CA LEU A 10 -6.36 22.41 5.56
C LEU A 10 -6.65 21.45 6.72
N LYS A 11 -7.46 21.88 7.69
CA LYS A 11 -7.92 20.98 8.78
C LYS A 11 -8.78 19.81 8.29
N LYS A 12 -9.61 20.03 7.26
CA LYS A 12 -10.43 18.95 6.68
C LYS A 12 -9.59 17.99 5.84
N ILE A 13 -8.64 18.52 5.06
CA ILE A 13 -7.72 17.72 4.24
C ILE A 13 -6.80 16.88 5.14
N ALA A 14 -6.40 17.39 6.30
CA ALA A 14 -5.58 16.67 7.27
C ALA A 14 -6.25 15.39 7.84
N PHE A 15 -7.56 15.22 7.68
CA PHE A 15 -8.25 13.97 8.05
C PHE A 15 -8.14 12.87 6.99
N ILE A 16 -7.87 13.21 5.72
CA ILE A 16 -7.79 12.23 4.64
C ILE A 16 -6.70 11.18 4.94
N PRO A 17 -5.45 11.55 5.31
CA PRO A 17 -4.43 10.56 5.68
C PRO A 17 -4.84 9.66 6.85
N ILE A 18 -5.63 10.18 7.80
CA ILE A 18 -6.13 9.41 8.95
C ILE A 18 -7.12 8.35 8.48
N ILE A 19 -8.08 8.72 7.63
CA ILE A 19 -9.08 7.80 7.08
C ILE A 19 -8.40 6.74 6.22
N VAL A 20 -7.48 7.15 5.34
CA VAL A 20 -6.70 6.23 4.50
C VAL A 20 -5.91 5.26 5.38
N GLY A 21 -5.18 5.74 6.39
CA GLY A 21 -4.45 4.88 7.33
C GLY A 21 -5.35 3.89 8.09
N LEU A 22 -6.56 4.31 8.48
CA LEU A 22 -7.55 3.41 9.09
C LEU A 22 -8.05 2.35 8.12
N LEU A 23 -8.28 2.69 6.84
CA LEU A 23 -8.68 1.72 5.82
C LEU A 23 -7.57 0.68 5.62
N PHE A 24 -6.32 1.12 5.44
CA PHE A 24 -5.17 0.22 5.34
C PHE A 24 -5.04 -0.67 6.59
N PHE A 25 -5.26 -0.11 7.78
CA PHE A 25 -5.24 -0.88 9.03
C PHE A 25 -6.31 -1.97 9.07
N ILE A 26 -7.54 -1.66 8.61
CA ILE A 26 -8.61 -2.66 8.52
C ILE A 26 -8.24 -3.76 7.53
N GLU A 27 -7.62 -3.42 6.39
CA GLU A 27 -7.16 -4.42 5.40
C GLU A 27 -6.13 -5.41 5.94
N ILE A 28 -5.43 -5.10 7.03
CA ILE A 28 -4.51 -6.05 7.66
C ILE A 28 -5.26 -7.28 8.21
N PHE A 29 -6.50 -7.10 8.65
CA PHE A 29 -7.28 -8.15 9.30
C PHE A 29 -8.32 -8.78 8.39
N LEU A 30 -8.54 -8.22 7.20
CA LEU A 30 -9.43 -8.80 6.21
C LEU A 30 -8.68 -9.85 5.39
N PRO A 31 -9.32 -10.99 5.07
CA PRO A 31 -8.74 -11.93 4.13
C PRO A 31 -8.58 -11.27 2.75
N TYR A 32 -7.80 -11.86 1.86
CA TYR A 32 -7.78 -11.38 0.49
C TYR A 32 -9.13 -11.61 -0.21
N LYS A 33 -9.47 -10.70 -1.11
CA LYS A 33 -10.58 -10.87 -2.04
C LYS A 33 -10.07 -11.61 -3.28
N GLU A 34 -10.60 -12.81 -3.47
CA GLU A 34 -10.33 -13.65 -4.63
C GLU A 34 -11.10 -13.16 -5.86
N ILE A 35 -10.40 -13.03 -6.99
CA ILE A 35 -10.97 -12.61 -8.27
C ILE A 35 -10.41 -13.50 -9.37
N GLN A 36 -11.26 -14.31 -9.99
CA GLN A 36 -10.91 -15.03 -11.22
C GLN A 36 -10.77 -14.04 -12.37
N ASN A 37 -9.65 -14.09 -13.07
CA ASN A 37 -9.36 -13.17 -14.17
C ASN A 37 -8.50 -13.84 -15.25
N HIS A 38 -8.21 -13.09 -16.31
CA HIS A 38 -7.22 -13.48 -17.30
C HIS A 38 -6.36 -12.30 -17.72
N VAL A 39 -5.14 -12.63 -18.14
CA VAL A 39 -4.20 -11.63 -18.66
C VAL A 39 -4.69 -11.13 -20.01
N VAL A 40 -4.94 -9.83 -20.12
CA VAL A 40 -5.36 -9.18 -21.38
C VAL A 40 -4.13 -8.70 -22.15
N SER A 41 -3.20 -8.04 -21.47
CA SER A 41 -2.00 -7.50 -22.10
C SER A 41 -0.91 -7.24 -21.05
N LYS A 42 0.31 -7.02 -21.55
CA LYS A 42 1.50 -6.78 -20.74
C LYS A 42 2.22 -5.54 -21.27
N ASN A 43 2.68 -4.69 -20.37
CA ASN A 43 3.41 -3.46 -20.69
C ASN A 43 4.70 -3.39 -19.87
N VAL A 44 5.79 -2.96 -20.50
CA VAL A 44 7.05 -2.67 -19.83
C VAL A 44 7.45 -1.22 -20.09
N LYS A 45 7.88 -0.51 -19.04
CA LYS A 45 8.38 0.86 -19.15
C LYS A 45 9.73 0.98 -18.45
N THR A 46 10.76 1.32 -19.20
CA THR A 46 12.10 1.58 -18.66
C THR A 46 12.37 3.08 -18.64
N ARG A 47 12.80 3.61 -17.49
CA ARG A 47 13.19 5.03 -17.36
C ARG A 47 14.71 5.15 -17.23
N GLY A 48 15.37 5.59 -18.31
CA GLY A 48 16.83 5.62 -18.46
C GLY A 48 17.63 6.59 -17.58
N ARG A 49 17.06 7.19 -16.53
CA ARG A 49 17.81 8.01 -15.57
C ARG A 49 18.12 7.28 -14.25
N PHE A 50 17.46 6.15 -14.01
CA PHE A 50 17.58 5.35 -12.78
C PHE A 50 17.53 3.84 -13.02
N ASP A 51 17.54 3.38 -14.29
CA ASP A 51 17.39 1.95 -14.68
C ASP A 51 16.24 1.20 -14.01
N ASN A 52 15.20 1.91 -13.58
CA ASN A 52 14.00 1.29 -13.04
C ASN A 52 13.10 0.87 -14.20
N THR A 53 12.96 -0.44 -14.37
CA THR A 53 11.99 -1.06 -15.26
C THR A 53 10.72 -1.38 -14.47
N THR A 54 9.59 -0.84 -14.92
CA THR A 54 8.27 -1.16 -14.39
C THR A 54 7.60 -2.18 -15.30
N TYR A 55 7.24 -3.32 -14.72
CA TYR A 55 6.48 -4.39 -15.38
C TYR A 55 5.01 -4.27 -14.96
N THR A 56 4.12 -4.09 -15.92
CA THR A 56 2.68 -3.94 -15.66
C THR A 56 1.93 -5.03 -16.39
N ILE A 57 1.01 -5.69 -15.70
CA ILE A 57 0.11 -6.70 -16.26
C ILE A 57 -1.31 -6.15 -16.18
N ASN A 58 -1.99 -6.15 -17.33
CA ASN A 58 -3.38 -5.73 -17.41
C ASN A 58 -4.27 -6.98 -17.44
N PHE A 59 -5.14 -7.10 -16.47
CA PHE A 59 -6.26 -8.02 -16.45
C PHE A 59 -7.53 -7.32 -16.93
N LYS A 60 -8.62 -8.06 -17.11
CA LYS A 60 -9.87 -7.51 -17.66
C LYS A 60 -10.44 -6.36 -16.84
N GLU A 61 -10.34 -6.44 -15.52
CA GLU A 61 -10.99 -5.50 -14.58
C GLU A 61 -10.00 -4.68 -13.75
N ILE A 62 -8.71 -5.02 -13.81
CA ILE A 62 -7.67 -4.43 -12.98
C ILE A 62 -6.32 -4.49 -13.67
N ASN A 63 -5.44 -3.55 -13.38
CA ASN A 63 -4.04 -3.62 -13.73
C ASN A 63 -3.21 -3.37 -12.48
N ASP A 64 -2.01 -3.96 -12.45
CA ASP A 64 -1.07 -3.74 -11.35
C ASP A 64 0.38 -3.88 -11.84
N GLN A 65 1.31 -3.38 -11.03
CA GLN A 65 2.74 -3.60 -11.22
C GLN A 65 3.13 -4.94 -10.62
N PHE A 66 4.04 -5.63 -11.30
CA PHE A 66 4.53 -6.94 -10.90
C PHE A 66 6.04 -7.00 -10.88
N THR A 67 6.57 -8.01 -10.19
CA THR A 67 7.97 -8.40 -10.32
C THR A 67 8.26 -8.88 -11.73
N GLU A 68 9.53 -8.78 -12.15
CA GLU A 68 9.98 -9.27 -13.45
C GLU A 68 9.68 -10.78 -13.62
N GLU A 69 9.82 -11.54 -12.54
CA GLU A 69 9.54 -12.98 -12.52
C GLU A 69 8.09 -13.29 -12.92
N ILE A 70 7.12 -12.71 -12.20
CA ILE A 70 5.69 -12.92 -12.48
C ILE A 70 5.35 -12.41 -13.89
N TYR A 71 5.92 -11.26 -14.27
CA TYR A 71 5.75 -10.73 -15.61
C TYR A 71 6.23 -11.71 -16.67
N ASN A 72 7.40 -12.34 -16.52
CA ASN A 72 7.94 -13.25 -17.54
C ASN A 72 7.18 -14.58 -17.62
N ILE A 73 6.61 -15.06 -16.51
CA ILE A 73 5.83 -16.31 -16.45
C ILE A 73 4.51 -16.16 -17.22
N LEU A 74 3.79 -15.05 -16.98
CA LEU A 74 2.45 -14.85 -17.49
C LEU A 74 2.43 -14.48 -18.98
N GLN A 75 1.46 -15.01 -19.71
CA GLN A 75 1.19 -14.70 -21.11
C GLN A 75 -0.25 -14.17 -21.29
N PRO A 76 -0.50 -13.28 -22.27
CA PRO A 76 -1.86 -12.89 -22.61
C PRO A 76 -2.73 -14.12 -22.93
N GLY A 77 -3.92 -14.19 -22.30
CA GLY A 77 -4.85 -15.30 -22.36
C GLY A 77 -4.79 -16.26 -21.16
N ASP A 78 -3.74 -16.23 -20.36
CA ASP A 78 -3.62 -17.09 -19.16
C ASP A 78 -4.72 -16.77 -18.16
N GLN A 79 -5.36 -17.82 -17.64
CA GLN A 79 -6.31 -17.73 -16.52
C GLN A 79 -5.54 -17.71 -15.21
N VAL A 80 -5.97 -16.84 -14.31
CA VAL A 80 -5.34 -16.62 -13.01
C VAL A 80 -6.39 -16.37 -11.94
N LEU A 81 -6.03 -16.67 -10.69
CA LEU A 81 -6.78 -16.25 -9.52
C LEU A 81 -5.99 -15.17 -8.80
N LEU A 82 -6.56 -13.96 -8.74
CA LEU A 82 -5.95 -12.80 -8.10
C LEU A 82 -6.40 -12.70 -6.65
N TYR A 83 -5.45 -12.50 -5.74
CA TYR A 83 -5.71 -12.22 -4.33
C TYR A 83 -5.47 -10.74 -4.07
N THR A 84 -6.57 -10.01 -3.88
CA THR A 84 -6.55 -8.54 -3.83
C THR A 84 -6.96 -8.00 -2.47
N THR A 85 -6.45 -6.83 -2.12
CA THR A 85 -6.93 -6.08 -0.94
C THR A 85 -8.35 -5.55 -1.19
N TYR A 86 -9.17 -5.48 -0.13
CA TYR A 86 -10.60 -5.18 -0.27
C TYR A 86 -10.91 -3.76 -0.75
N PHE A 87 -10.18 -2.75 -0.26
CA PHE A 87 -10.45 -1.34 -0.56
C PHE A 87 -9.50 -0.80 -1.62
N ASN A 88 -8.21 -1.11 -1.52
CA ASN A 88 -7.19 -0.62 -2.44
C ASN A 88 -7.10 -1.43 -3.74
N LYS A 89 -7.67 -2.65 -3.75
CA LYS A 89 -7.62 -3.60 -4.87
C LYS A 89 -6.20 -3.94 -5.34
N GLN A 90 -5.20 -3.69 -4.50
CA GLN A 90 -3.83 -4.07 -4.79
C GLN A 90 -3.72 -5.60 -4.89
N ILE A 91 -3.03 -6.11 -5.91
CA ILE A 91 -2.81 -7.54 -6.10
C ILE A 91 -1.60 -7.93 -5.26
N GLU A 92 -1.83 -8.67 -4.18
CA GLU A 92 -0.80 -9.11 -3.23
C GLU A 92 -0.25 -10.48 -3.63
N GLU A 93 -1.12 -11.35 -4.14
CA GLU A 93 -0.74 -12.69 -4.61
C GLU A 93 -1.49 -13.04 -5.90
N ILE A 94 -0.88 -13.91 -6.68
CA ILE A 94 -1.44 -14.41 -7.93
C ILE A 94 -1.20 -15.91 -8.01
N TYR A 95 -2.29 -16.66 -8.15
CA TYR A 95 -2.23 -18.08 -8.44
C TYR A 95 -2.39 -18.30 -9.95
N ILE A 96 -1.43 -19.00 -10.52
CA ILE A 96 -1.35 -19.24 -11.96
C ILE A 96 -1.78 -20.68 -12.22
N ASP A 97 -2.92 -20.87 -12.91
CA ASP A 97 -3.50 -22.21 -13.12
C ASP A 97 -2.56 -23.15 -13.89
N LYS A 98 -1.74 -22.58 -14.79
CA LYS A 98 -0.82 -23.31 -15.67
C LYS A 98 0.27 -24.07 -14.93
N ASP A 99 0.87 -23.46 -13.91
CA ASP A 99 1.95 -24.04 -13.10
C ASP A 99 1.50 -24.43 -11.69
N LYS A 100 0.24 -24.14 -11.34
CA LYS A 100 -0.38 -24.41 -10.03
C LYS A 100 0.40 -23.80 -8.87
N THR A 101 1.06 -22.67 -9.11
CA THR A 101 1.91 -22.00 -8.12
C THR A 101 1.30 -20.67 -7.73
N LEU A 102 1.41 -20.35 -6.43
CA LEU A 102 1.03 -19.06 -5.86
C LEU A 102 2.28 -18.19 -5.77
N TYR A 103 2.23 -17.03 -6.42
CA TYR A 103 3.31 -16.05 -6.41
C TYR A 103 2.91 -14.83 -5.60
N LYS A 104 3.83 -14.35 -4.76
CA LYS A 104 3.68 -13.11 -4.00
C LYS A 104 4.18 -11.94 -4.83
N ASN A 105 3.41 -10.87 -4.88
CA ASN A 105 3.73 -9.68 -5.65
C ASN A 105 4.54 -8.66 -4.83
N ASP A 106 5.81 -8.99 -4.56
CA ASP A 106 6.71 -8.13 -3.79
C ASP A 106 7.33 -7.01 -4.67
N THR A 107 6.55 -5.96 -4.93
CA THR A 107 7.04 -4.78 -5.66
C THR A 107 7.78 -3.80 -4.76
N GLY A 108 8.51 -2.85 -5.37
CA GLY A 108 9.24 -1.81 -4.65
C GLY A 108 8.36 -0.85 -3.82
N GLU A 109 7.04 -0.88 -4.02
CA GLU A 109 6.09 -0.07 -3.24
C GLU A 109 6.10 -0.45 -1.75
N ASN A 110 6.40 -1.72 -1.43
CA ASN A 110 6.57 -2.20 -0.07
C ASN A 110 7.70 -1.47 0.66
N TYR A 111 8.81 -1.14 -0.02
CA TYR A 111 9.92 -0.37 0.57
C TYR A 111 9.53 1.09 0.84
N ALA A 112 8.74 1.69 -0.04
CA ALA A 112 8.24 3.05 0.17
C ALA A 112 7.28 3.12 1.37
N MET A 113 6.39 2.14 1.50
CA MET A 113 5.50 2.02 2.66
C MET A 113 6.28 1.81 3.96
N LEU A 114 7.32 0.97 3.95
CA LEU A 114 8.21 0.77 5.09
C LEU A 114 8.94 2.06 5.50
N LEU A 115 9.45 2.82 4.53
CA LEU A 115 10.08 4.12 4.78
C LEU A 115 9.10 5.10 5.45
N PHE A 116 7.87 5.19 4.94
CA PHE A 116 6.84 6.03 5.56
C PHE A 116 6.54 5.59 6.99
N ALA A 117 6.37 4.28 7.22
CA ALA A 117 6.15 3.75 8.56
C ALA A 117 7.26 4.18 9.54
N ILE A 118 8.53 4.06 9.14
CA ILE A 118 9.69 4.49 9.95
C ILE A 118 9.62 6.00 10.23
N VAL A 119 9.37 6.83 9.21
CA VAL A 119 9.28 8.30 9.38
C VAL A 119 8.17 8.68 10.35
N PHE A 120 7.00 8.05 10.28
CA PHE A 120 5.90 8.29 11.21
C PHE A 120 6.21 7.83 12.64
N ILE A 121 6.88 6.69 12.81
CA ILE A 121 7.33 6.21 14.12
C ILE A 121 8.29 7.21 14.75
N LEU A 122 9.33 7.61 14.03
CA LEU A 122 10.33 8.55 14.53
C LEU A 122 9.70 9.90 14.88
N SER A 123 8.84 10.42 14.00
CA SER A 123 8.12 11.68 14.22
C SER A 123 7.21 11.60 15.45
N GLY A 124 6.51 10.48 15.62
CA GLY A 124 5.65 10.21 16.77
C GLY A 124 6.41 10.17 18.09
N VAL A 125 7.53 9.43 18.13
CA VAL A 125 8.41 9.35 19.31
C VAL A 125 9.00 10.72 19.67
N ILE A 126 9.50 11.47 18.68
CA ILE A 126 10.01 12.84 18.89
C ILE A 126 8.90 13.76 19.42
N ALA A 127 7.68 13.65 18.88
CA ALA A 127 6.55 14.46 19.32
C ALA A 127 6.14 14.14 20.77
N LEU A 128 6.10 12.85 21.15
CA LEU A 128 5.77 12.43 22.52
C LEU A 128 6.78 12.93 23.56
N ASN A 129 8.04 13.15 23.18
CA ASN A 129 9.06 13.74 24.05
C ASN A 129 8.88 15.25 24.30
N LYS A 130 7.94 15.93 23.64
CA LYS A 130 7.68 17.35 23.87
C LYS A 130 6.87 17.58 25.15
N ARG A 131 7.40 18.44 26.03
CA ARG A 131 6.67 18.94 27.20
C ARG A 131 5.56 19.89 26.69
N ASN A 132 4.32 19.71 27.17
CA ASN A 132 3.09 20.49 26.86
C ASN A 132 2.08 19.90 25.85
N LEU A 133 2.07 18.58 25.63
CA LEU A 133 0.97 17.95 24.89
C LEU A 133 -0.29 17.77 25.76
N ARG A 134 -1.46 18.07 25.18
CA ARG A 134 -2.76 17.75 25.79
C ARG A 134 -3.02 16.24 25.73
N LYS A 135 -3.79 15.68 26.68
CA LYS A 135 -4.18 14.25 26.68
C LYS A 135 -4.69 13.75 25.32
N LYS A 136 -5.55 14.52 24.64
CA LYS A 136 -6.07 14.18 23.31
C LYS A 136 -4.98 14.11 22.22
N GLN A 137 -3.96 14.97 22.32
CA GLN A 137 -2.83 14.96 21.39
C GLN A 137 -1.91 13.78 21.65
N ILE A 138 -1.63 13.48 22.93
CA ILE A 138 -0.85 12.29 23.32
C ILE A 138 -1.53 11.04 22.77
N PHE A 139 -2.83 10.86 23.02
CA PHE A 139 -3.58 9.72 22.51
C PHE A 139 -3.48 9.58 20.98
N LEU A 140 -3.71 10.67 20.24
CA LEU A 140 -3.65 10.63 18.78
C LEU A 140 -2.24 10.29 18.26
N ILE A 141 -1.21 10.90 18.83
CA ILE A 141 0.19 10.63 18.43
C ILE A 141 0.55 9.17 18.74
N SER A 142 0.25 8.68 19.95
CA SER A 142 0.50 7.29 20.33
C SER A 142 -0.25 6.30 19.42
N PHE A 143 -1.52 6.58 19.11
CA PHE A 143 -2.33 5.75 18.23
C PHE A 143 -1.75 5.70 16.80
N MET A 144 -1.39 6.85 16.21
CA MET A 144 -0.77 6.90 14.88
C MET A 144 0.60 6.22 14.85
N THR A 145 1.38 6.35 15.93
CA THR A 145 2.67 5.67 16.08
C THR A 145 2.48 4.15 16.12
N LEU A 146 1.50 3.67 16.90
CA LEU A 146 1.16 2.25 16.97
C LEU A 146 0.69 1.70 15.61
N LEU A 147 -0.18 2.42 14.91
CA LEU A 147 -0.61 2.04 13.56
C LEU A 147 0.58 1.90 12.61
N SER A 148 1.53 2.84 12.68
CA SER A 148 2.74 2.82 11.84
C SER A 148 3.64 1.61 12.17
N ILE A 149 3.76 1.24 13.45
CA ILE A 149 4.48 0.01 13.86
C ILE A 149 3.82 -1.23 13.29
N ILE A 150 2.49 -1.35 13.42
CA ILE A 150 1.75 -2.53 12.94
C ILE A 150 1.89 -2.65 11.41
N MET A 151 1.78 -1.54 10.68
CA MET A 151 1.95 -1.52 9.24
C MET A 151 3.38 -1.91 8.82
N GLY A 152 4.40 -1.39 9.52
CA GLY A 152 5.80 -1.77 9.27
C GLY A 152 6.07 -3.25 9.53
N LEU A 153 5.50 -3.81 10.61
CA LEU A 153 5.63 -5.25 10.91
C LEU A 153 4.99 -6.13 9.84
N LYS A 154 3.80 -5.75 9.31
CA LYS A 154 3.14 -6.50 8.22
C LYS A 154 4.00 -6.59 6.96
N ILE A 155 4.80 -5.57 6.67
CA ILE A 155 5.66 -5.56 5.48
C ILE A 155 6.89 -6.45 5.69
N ILE A 156 7.38 -6.55 6.93
CA ILE A 156 8.60 -7.29 7.28
C ILE A 156 8.32 -8.78 7.50
N LEU A 157 7.17 -9.12 8.10
CA LEU A 157 6.75 -10.49 8.45
C LEU A 157 5.93 -11.12 7.31
#